data_AF-A0A846YSJ9-F1
#
_entry.id   AF-A0A846YSJ9-F1
#
_cell.length_a   1.000
_cell.length_b   1.000
_cell.length_c   1.000
_cell.angle_alpha   90.00
_cell.angle_beta   90.00
_cell.angle_gamma   90.00
#
_symmetry.space_group_name_H-M   'P 1'
#
loop_
_entity.id
_entity.type
_entity.pdbx_description
1 polymer ?
#
loop_
_entity_poly.entity_id
_entity_poly.type
_entity_poly.pdbx_seq_one_letter_code
_entity_poly.pdbx_strand_id
1 'polypeptide(L)' 'MSANMELLCTIQSASLGVSRELRRLDDELLERREIVREPLKNAIRAALDAGVPRKDIASAAGFSWMRCYQLIGGRASRS' A
#
# COMPACT_ATOMS: atom_id res chain seq x y z
N MET A 1 5.32 45.16 -6.37
CA MET A 1 5.58 43.90 -5.62
C MET A 1 7.08 43.79 -5.44
N SER A 2 7.61 43.37 -4.28
CA SER A 2 9.08 43.29 -4.09
C SER A 2 9.64 41.98 -4.68
N ALA A 3 10.88 41.99 -5.15
CA ALA A 3 11.55 40.81 -5.70
C ALA A 3 11.55 39.61 -4.72
N ASN A 4 11.65 39.89 -3.42
CA ASN A 4 11.55 38.87 -2.38
C ASN A 4 10.16 38.21 -2.34
N MET A 5 9.10 38.98 -2.57
CA MET A 5 7.74 38.45 -2.60
C MET A 5 7.52 37.54 -3.82
N GLU A 6 8.10 37.89 -4.97
CA GLU A 6 8.03 37.05 -6.18
C GLU A 6 8.73 35.71 -5.96
N LEU A 7 9.94 35.72 -5.38
CA LEU A 7 10.66 34.49 -5.04
C LEU A 7 9.89 33.59 -4.06
N LEU A 8 9.27 34.18 -3.03
CA LEU A 8 8.43 33.44 -2.08
C LEU A 8 7.20 32.82 -2.77
N CYS A 9 6.54 33.53 -3.69
CA CYS A 9 5.43 33.01 -4.47
C CYS A 9 5.85 31.85 -5.39
N THR A 10 7.05 31.91 -5.97
CA THR A 10 7.61 30.81 -6.77
C THR A 10 7.85 29.57 -5.92
N ILE A 11 8.45 29.73 -4.72
CA ILE A 11 8.67 28.61 -3.78
C ILE A 11 7.33 27.99 -3.36
N GLN A 12 6.34 28.82 -3.02
CA GLN A 12 5.01 28.34 -2.63
C GLN A 12 4.35 27.55 -3.76
N SER A 13 4.43 28.04 -4.99
CA SER A 13 3.85 27.37 -6.16
C SER A 13 4.54 26.04 -6.45
N ALA A 14 5.86 25.99 -6.36
CA ALA A 14 6.63 24.75 -6.49
C ALA A 14 6.26 23.73 -5.40
N SER A 15 6.16 24.17 -4.14
CA SER A 15 5.76 23.33 -3.02
C SER A 15 4.35 22.74 -3.20
N LEU A 16 3.40 23.54 -3.69
CA LEU A 16 2.06 23.08 -4.04
C LEU A 16 2.07 22.07 -5.19
N GLY A 17 2.91 22.29 -6.20
CA GLY A 17 3.11 21.35 -7.31
C GLY A 17 3.60 19.98 -6.82
N VAL A 18 4.65 19.97 -5.99
CA VAL A 18 5.18 18.74 -5.37
C VAL A 18 4.11 18.04 -4.53
N SER A 19 3.36 18.79 -3.71
CA SER A 19 2.31 18.23 -2.86
C SER A 19 1.19 17.54 -3.66
N ARG A 20 0.82 18.10 -4.82
CA ARG A 20 -0.17 17.49 -5.72
C ARG A 20 0.35 16.21 -6.35
N GLU A 21 1.60 16.21 -6.80
CA GLU A 21 2.20 15.04 -7.43
C GLU A 21 2.37 13.89 -6.44
N LEU A 22 2.77 14.18 -5.20
CA LEU A 22 2.83 13.18 -4.13
C LEU A 22 1.46 12.56 -3.85
N ARG A 23 0.39 13.36 -3.83
CA ARG A 23 -0.98 12.85 -3.65
C ARG A 23 -1.39 11.92 -4.81
N ARG A 24 -1.11 12.34 -6.05
CA ARG A 24 -1.39 11.55 -7.25
C ARG A 24 -0.70 10.18 -7.21
N LEU A 25 0.58 10.15 -6.82
CA LEU A 25 1.33 8.90 -6.67
C LEU A 25 0.81 8.02 -5.54
N ASP A 26 0.37 8.61 -4.43
CA ASP A 26 -0.24 7.85 -3.32
C ASP A 26 -1.56 7.19 -3.77
N ASP A 27 -2.40 7.91 -4.51
CA ASP A 27 -3.64 7.39 -5.09
C ASP A 27 -3.35 6.22 -6.07
N GLU A 28 -2.38 6.39 -6.98
CA GLU A 28 -1.96 5.32 -7.90
C GLU A 28 -1.42 4.08 -7.16
N LEU A 29 -0.64 4.29 -6.09
CA LEU A 29 -0.12 3.20 -5.27
C LEU A 29 -1.24 2.47 -4.53
N LEU A 30 -2.25 3.19 -4.04
CA LEU A 30 -3.43 2.60 -3.42
C LEU A 30 -4.20 1.72 -4.42
N GLU A 31 -4.47 2.22 -5.62
CA GLU A 31 -5.14 1.45 -6.68
C GLU A 31 -4.35 0.18 -7.05
N ARG A 32 -3.04 0.31 -7.30
CA ARG A 32 -2.17 -0.83 -7.61
C ARG A 32 -2.12 -1.85 -6.48
N ARG A 33 -2.15 -1.37 -5.23
CA ARG A 33 -2.16 -2.24 -4.04
C ARG A 33 -3.44 -3.05 -3.96
N GLU A 34 -4.58 -2.51 -4.35
CA GLU A 34 -5.84 -3.28 -4.41
C GLU A 34 -5.77 -4.37 -5.48
N ILE A 35 -5.22 -4.07 -6.65
CA ILE A 35 -5.07 -5.03 -7.76
C ILE A 35 -4.25 -6.24 -7.35
N VAL A 36 -3.12 -6.05 -6.65
CA VAL A 36 -2.22 -7.16 -6.25
C VAL A 36 -2.67 -7.87 -4.97
N ARG A 37 -3.62 -7.30 -4.22
CA ARG A 37 -4.06 -7.86 -2.93
C ARG A 37 -4.82 -9.18 -3.10
N GLU A 38 -5.72 -9.27 -4.07
CA GLU A 38 -6.51 -10.48 -4.29
C GLU A 38 -5.67 -11.65 -4.85
N PRO A 39 -4.79 -11.47 -5.86
CA PRO A 39 -3.83 -12.49 -6.28
C PRO A 39 -2.97 -13.01 -5.12
N LEU A 40 -2.46 -12.11 -4.27
CA LEU A 40 -1.68 -12.50 -3.09
C LEU A 40 -2.51 -13.35 -2.11
N LYS A 41 -3.76 -12.97 -1.82
CA LYS A 41 -4.65 -13.78 -0.97
C LYS A 41 -4.92 -15.16 -1.57
N ASN A 42 -5.13 -15.24 -2.88
CA ASN A 42 -5.39 -16.50 -3.56
C ASN A 42 -4.16 -17.42 -3.52
N ALA A 43 -2.96 -16.87 -3.71
CA ALA A 43 -1.71 -17.63 -3.55
C ALA A 43 -1.53 -18.14 -2.11
N ILE A 44 -1.83 -17.32 -1.10
CA ILE A 44 -1.78 -17.73 0.32
C ILE A 44 -2.78 -18.86 0.58
N ARG A 45 -4.02 -18.77 0.08
CA ARG A 45 -5.03 -19.83 0.22
C ARG A 45 -4.59 -21.13 -0.44
N ALA A 46 -4.11 -21.07 -1.69
CA ALA A 46 -3.62 -22.25 -2.40
C ALA A 46 -2.46 -22.94 -1.65
N ALA A 47 -1.54 -22.18 -1.06
CA ALA A 47 -0.47 -22.74 -0.25
C ALA A 47 -0.99 -23.40 1.04
N LEU A 48 -2.01 -22.82 1.68
CA LEU A 48 -2.67 -23.44 2.83
C LEU A 48 -3.40 -24.73 2.46
N ASP A 49 -4.11 -24.75 1.33
CA ASP A 49 -4.82 -25.93 0.83
C ASP A 49 -3.83 -27.06 0.47
N ALA A 50 -2.62 -26.70 0.04
CA ALA A 50 -1.52 -27.64 -0.18
C ALA A 50 -0.81 -28.09 1.12
N GLY A 51 -1.25 -27.63 2.29
CA GLY A 51 -0.69 -28.01 3.59
C GLY A 51 0.61 -27.30 3.98
N VAL A 52 0.98 -26.22 3.27
CA VAL A 52 2.20 -25.46 3.61
C VAL A 52 2.03 -24.75 4.95
N PRO A 53 2.97 -24.87 5.90
CA PRO A 53 2.89 -24.18 7.18
C PRO A 53 2.85 -22.65 7.00
N ARG A 54 1.99 -21.98 7.78
CA ARG A 54 1.83 -20.51 7.74
C ARG A 54 3.13 -19.73 7.94
N LYS A 55 4.07 -20.26 8.74
CA LYS A 55 5.40 -19.67 8.96
C LYS A 55 6.22 -19.62 7.67
N ASP A 56 6.13 -20.66 6.84
CA ASP A 56 6.90 -20.79 5.61
C ASP A 56 6.28 -19.91 4.51
N ILE A 57 4.94 -19.83 4.47
CA ILE A 57 4.21 -18.88 3.61
C ILE A 57 4.59 -17.43 3.95
N ALA A 58 4.60 -17.08 5.24
CA ALA A 58 4.93 -15.72 5.68
C ALA A 58 6.40 -15.37 5.36
N SER A 59 7.32 -16.32 5.56
CA SER A 59 8.73 -16.18 5.19
C SER A 59 8.91 -15.98 3.68
N ALA A 60 8.25 -16.79 2.86
CA ALA A 60 8.34 -16.70 1.39
C ALA A 60 7.78 -15.38 0.85
N ALA A 61 6.70 -14.88 1.47
CA ALA A 61 6.06 -13.65 1.05
C ALA A 61 6.68 -12.38 1.67
N GLY A 62 7.75 -12.53 2.47
CA GLY A 62 8.50 -11.41 3.03
C GLY A 62 7.74 -10.58 4.07
N PHE A 63 6.78 -11.18 4.79
CA PHE A 63 6.02 -10.47 5.83
C PHE A 63 5.88 -11.27 7.13
N SER A 64 5.44 -10.60 8.19
CA SER A 64 5.24 -11.25 9.49
C SER A 64 4.10 -12.28 9.48
N TRP A 65 4.19 -13.28 10.36
CA TRP A 65 3.10 -14.26 10.53
C TRP A 65 1.75 -13.59 10.87
N MET A 66 1.76 -12.52 11.67
CA MET A 66 0.56 -11.74 11.98
C MET A 66 -0.05 -11.09 10.72
N ARG A 67 0.78 -10.63 9.79
CA ARG A 67 0.32 -10.09 8.50
C ARG A 67 -0.34 -11.17 7.65
N CYS A 68 0.20 -12.39 7.67
CA CYS A 68 -0.43 -13.55 7.04
C CYS A 68 -1.88 -13.71 7.56
N TYR A 69 -2.08 -13.77 8.88
CA TYR A 69 -3.42 -13.85 9.48
C TYR A 69 -4.35 -12.71 9.07
N GLN A 70 -3.89 -11.46 9.03
CA GLN A 70 -4.72 -10.33 8.64
C GLN A 70 -5.18 -10.39 7.17
N LEU A 71 -4.35 -10.95 6.28
CA LEU A 71 -4.64 -11.04 4.85
C LEU A 71 -5.76 -12.06 4.55
N ILE A 72 -5.77 -13.19 5.26
CA ILE A 72 -6.72 -14.31 5.06
C ILE A 72 -7.85 -14.36 6.10
N GLY A 73 -7.65 -13.85 7.32
CA GLY A 73 -8.62 -13.85 8.42
C GLY A 73 -9.47 -12.58 8.54
N GLY A 74 -9.15 -11.52 7.77
CA GLY A 74 -9.82 -10.22 7.84
C GLY A 74 -11.15 -10.11 7.07
N ARG A 75 -12.08 -11.04 7.30
CA ARG A 75 -13.56 -10.87 7.20
C ARG A 75 -14.22 -11.87 8.16
N ALA A 76 -13.88 -11.82 9.44
CA ALA A 76 -14.77 -12.34 10.46
C ALA A 76 -15.60 -11.16 10.99
N SER A 77 -16.88 -11.15 10.63
CA SER A 77 -17.98 -10.47 11.30
C SER A 77 -17.98 -8.93 11.35
N ARG A 78 -18.63 -8.29 10.39
CA ARG A 78 -19.54 -7.17 10.72
C ARG A 78 -20.94 -7.79 10.84
N SER A 79 -21.28 -8.18 12.06
CA SER A 79 -22.65 -8.42 12.53
C SER A 79 -23.07 -7.23 13.36
#